data_AF-A0ABD1TR11-F1
#
_entry.id   AF-A0ABD1TR11-F1
#
_cell.length_a   1.000
_cell.length_b   1.000
_cell.length_c   1.000
_cell.angle_alpha   90.00
_cell.angle_beta   90.00
_cell.angle_gamma   90.00
#
_symmetry.space_group_name_H-M   'P 1'
#
loop_
_entity.id
_entity.type
_entity.pdbx_description
1 polymer ?
#
loop_
_entity_poly.entity_id
_entity_poly.type
_entity_poly.pdbx_seq_one_letter_code
_entity_poly.pdbx_strand_id
1 'polypeptide(L)'
;MFRQHCLNQNPKSSHAIAAYSLLVFLLFSQSWPSIIADEKVAKRHTWQEAFKILGISWNSDGTLKREIQIPMVDATPSVTDPKNSPVALSTDIQLSPKSKAYVRLYIPVNPPTDTKLPLIIYLHGGDFVLFSASTVIFHEFCNNIASQFPAVVVSVEYRLAPENRLPAAFDDALNAIFWVKNQALGIGGRDPWLDYADFSRVFLLGSSAGANIVYHAALRALDFDLRPIRIRGILLNQPFFGGVVRTPSELRLIEDPYVPLYVCDVLWTLVLPSYANRDHEFCNPISGGSYLGRVPRLPRVFVKADEGDPLVDRTTQLVQLLQRYRVPVDYQYNRGGFHGIELQNKTAAQSLYNAMKNFVYSTRVTDDEDSHASY
;
A
#
# COMPACT_ATOMS: atom_id res chain seq x y z
N MET A 1 12.18 -37.31 -53.06
CA MET A 1 13.02 -36.34 -53.82
C MET A 1 12.90 -36.68 -55.32
N PHE A 2 11.85 -36.20 -55.99
CA PHE A 2 11.50 -36.53 -57.38
C PHE A 2 10.77 -35.35 -58.07
N ARG A 3 11.23 -35.03 -59.29
CA ARG A 3 10.62 -34.35 -60.47
C ARG A 3 9.34 -33.48 -60.37
N GLN A 4 9.52 -32.18 -60.69
CA GLN A 4 9.04 -31.41 -61.86
C GLN A 4 7.81 -31.89 -62.70
N HIS A 5 6.74 -31.06 -62.75
CA HIS A 5 5.96 -30.63 -63.95
C HIS A 5 4.84 -29.66 -63.48
N CYS A 6 4.68 -28.41 -63.98
CA CYS A 6 4.20 -27.97 -65.32
C CYS A 6 2.75 -28.44 -65.58
N LEU A 7 1.74 -27.67 -65.99
CA LEU A 7 1.60 -26.37 -66.68
C LEU A 7 0.09 -26.01 -66.72
N ASN A 8 -0.20 -24.71 -66.93
CA ASN A 8 -1.30 -24.13 -67.75
C ASN A 8 -2.78 -24.46 -67.47
N GLN A 9 -3.77 -23.57 -67.60
CA GLN A 9 -3.84 -22.14 -67.94
C GLN A 9 -5.31 -21.68 -67.82
N ASN A 10 -5.48 -20.37 -67.68
CA ASN A 10 -6.53 -19.54 -68.28
C ASN A 10 -7.83 -19.23 -67.50
N PRO A 11 -8.45 -18.05 -67.80
CA PRO A 11 -8.64 -17.01 -66.80
C PRO A 11 -10.09 -16.47 -66.75
N LYS A 12 -10.31 -15.48 -65.89
CA LYS A 12 -11.49 -14.61 -65.78
C LYS A 12 -12.75 -15.27 -65.22
N SER A 13 -13.09 -14.94 -63.97
CA SER A 13 -14.12 -13.94 -63.65
C SER A 13 -14.50 -13.99 -62.16
N SER A 14 -14.93 -12.84 -61.63
CA SER A 14 -15.72 -12.65 -60.39
C SER A 14 -15.07 -13.11 -59.07
N HIS A 15 -14.49 -12.21 -58.27
CA HIS A 15 -15.23 -11.39 -57.29
C HIS A 15 -16.33 -12.19 -56.56
N ALA A 16 -15.92 -13.00 -55.59
CA ALA A 16 -16.60 -13.21 -54.30
C ALA A 16 -15.80 -14.26 -53.53
N ILE A 17 -15.84 -14.18 -52.19
CA ILE A 17 -15.29 -15.17 -51.26
C ILE A 17 -13.78 -15.01 -50.97
N ALA A 18 -13.41 -13.80 -50.56
CA ALA A 18 -12.30 -13.57 -49.63
C ALA A 18 -12.62 -12.33 -48.77
N ALA A 19 -13.81 -12.33 -48.17
CA ALA A 19 -14.28 -11.26 -47.28
C ALA A 19 -15.21 -11.84 -46.21
N TYR A 20 -14.74 -12.87 -45.49
CA TYR A 20 -15.44 -13.42 -44.34
C TYR A 20 -14.42 -13.95 -43.32
N SER A 21 -13.61 -13.05 -42.76
CA SER A 21 -12.85 -13.26 -41.51
C SER A 21 -12.29 -11.96 -40.90
N LEU A 22 -12.78 -10.78 -41.32
CA LEU A 22 -12.29 -9.48 -40.83
C LEU A 22 -13.44 -8.49 -40.54
N LEU A 23 -14.62 -9.02 -40.19
CA LEU A 23 -15.83 -8.21 -39.97
C LEU A 23 -16.65 -8.61 -38.72
N VAL A 24 -16.02 -9.25 -37.74
CA VAL A 24 -16.63 -9.51 -36.41
C VAL A 24 -15.92 -8.76 -35.28
N PHE A 25 -14.80 -8.09 -35.55
CA PHE A 25 -14.11 -7.21 -34.59
C PHE A 25 -14.46 -5.71 -34.72
N LEU A 26 -15.37 -5.35 -35.63
CA LEU A 26 -15.77 -3.96 -35.91
C LEU A 26 -17.24 -3.65 -35.58
N LEU A 27 -17.94 -4.51 -34.82
CA LEU A 27 -19.37 -4.33 -34.49
C LEU A 27 -19.72 -4.37 -33.00
N PHE A 28 -18.74 -4.12 -32.11
CA PHE A 28 -18.99 -3.65 -30.74
C PHE A 28 -18.24 -2.35 -30.41
N SER A 29 -18.00 -1.51 -31.42
CA SER A 29 -17.46 -0.15 -31.24
C SER A 29 -18.54 0.95 -31.30
N GLN A 30 -19.81 0.60 -31.11
CA GLN A 30 -20.89 1.58 -31.04
C GLN A 30 -21.05 2.09 -29.60
N SER A 31 -20.54 3.30 -29.41
CA SER A 31 -20.89 4.28 -28.38
C SER A 31 -20.65 3.89 -26.91
N TRP A 32 -19.39 3.88 -26.49
CA TRP A 32 -19.08 4.65 -25.29
C TRP A 32 -18.86 6.09 -25.72
N PRO A 33 -19.53 7.08 -25.12
CA PRO A 33 -19.11 8.44 -25.31
C PRO A 33 -17.65 8.48 -24.84
N SER A 34 -16.73 8.71 -25.77
CA SER A 34 -15.45 9.30 -25.44
C SER A 34 -15.79 10.48 -24.56
N ILE A 35 -15.54 10.35 -23.26
CA ILE A 35 -15.50 11.48 -22.34
C ILE A 35 -14.26 12.25 -22.78
N ILE A 36 -14.41 12.99 -23.88
CA ILE A 36 -13.75 14.27 -24.05
C ILE A 36 -14.28 15.03 -22.85
N ALA A 37 -13.52 15.01 -21.75
CA ALA A 37 -13.72 15.95 -20.68
C ALA A 37 -13.84 17.30 -21.37
N ASP A 38 -15.00 17.94 -21.23
CA ASP A 38 -15.29 19.22 -21.86
C ASP A 38 -14.08 20.11 -21.56
N GLU A 39 -13.30 20.44 -22.60
CA GLU A 39 -12.09 21.26 -22.50
C GLU A 39 -12.41 22.67 -21.97
N LYS A 40 -13.71 22.95 -21.78
CA LYS A 40 -14.29 24.05 -21.02
C LYS A 40 -13.94 23.93 -19.53
N VAL A 41 -12.71 24.36 -19.26
CA VAL A 41 -12.18 24.83 -17.97
C VAL A 41 -11.96 23.72 -16.93
N ALA A 42 -11.15 22.72 -17.27
CA ALA A 42 -10.31 22.14 -16.21
C ALA A 42 -9.45 23.29 -15.67
N LYS A 43 -9.69 23.69 -14.42
CA LYS A 43 -8.90 24.74 -13.78
C LYS A 43 -7.44 24.34 -13.88
N ARG A 44 -6.62 25.16 -14.55
CA ARG A 44 -5.18 24.89 -14.67
C ARG A 44 -4.55 25.17 -13.32
N HIS A 45 -4.52 24.15 -12.48
CA HIS A 45 -3.89 24.23 -11.18
C HIS A 45 -2.39 24.42 -11.30
N THR A 46 -1.84 25.23 -10.41
CA THR A 46 -0.39 25.46 -10.33
C THR A 46 0.24 24.56 -9.26
N TRP A 47 1.54 24.29 -9.37
CA TRP A 47 2.23 23.53 -8.32
C TRP A 47 2.25 24.30 -6.99
N GLN A 48 2.18 25.64 -7.02
CA GLN A 48 2.06 26.49 -5.83
C GLN A 48 0.73 26.27 -5.10
N GLU A 49 -0.37 26.08 -5.83
CA GLU A 49 -1.65 25.72 -5.22
C GLU A 49 -1.58 24.35 -4.56
N ALA A 50 -0.85 23.39 -5.15
CA ALA A 50 -0.65 22.09 -4.52
C ALA A 50 0.14 22.19 -3.24
N PHE A 51 1.24 22.97 -3.26
CA PHE A 51 2.05 23.26 -2.08
C PHE A 51 1.23 23.90 -0.96
N LYS A 52 0.32 24.82 -1.30
CA LYS A 52 -0.59 25.43 -0.34
C LYS A 52 -1.55 24.42 0.29
N ILE A 53 -2.12 23.49 -0.49
CA ILE A 53 -2.97 22.41 0.06
C ILE A 53 -2.20 21.49 0.99
N LEU A 54 -1.00 21.09 0.56
CA LEU A 54 -0.10 20.25 1.36
C LEU A 54 0.49 21.01 2.57
N GLY A 55 0.35 22.33 2.60
CA GLY A 55 0.98 23.23 3.55
C GLY A 55 2.48 23.01 3.64
N ILE A 56 3.13 22.99 2.48
CA ILE A 56 4.58 22.90 2.32
C ILE A 56 5.09 24.08 1.50
N SER A 57 6.33 24.47 1.75
CA SER A 57 7.03 25.53 1.01
C SER A 57 8.51 25.18 0.84
N TRP A 58 9.20 25.81 -0.11
CA TRP A 58 10.65 25.68 -0.22
C TRP A 58 11.33 26.71 0.69
N ASN A 59 12.34 26.28 1.43
CA ASN A 59 13.31 27.17 2.04
C ASN A 59 14.26 27.75 0.98
N SER A 60 14.95 28.84 1.32
CA SER A 60 15.95 29.46 0.44
C SER A 60 17.16 28.58 0.15
N ASP A 61 17.43 27.59 0.99
CA ASP A 61 18.49 26.58 0.81
C ASP A 61 18.04 25.36 -0.01
N GLY A 62 16.78 25.35 -0.50
CA GLY A 62 16.22 24.28 -1.30
C GLY A 62 15.66 23.09 -0.52
N THR A 63 15.65 23.12 0.82
CA THR A 63 14.97 22.08 1.60
C THR A 63 13.47 22.34 1.67
N LEU A 64 12.67 21.28 1.86
CA LEU A 64 11.23 21.42 2.03
C LEU A 64 10.91 21.83 3.47
N LYS A 65 10.10 22.87 3.63
CA LYS A 65 9.49 23.28 4.89
C LYS A 65 8.06 22.76 4.95
N ARG A 66 7.70 22.14 6.06
CA ARG A 66 6.33 21.72 6.38
C ARG A 66 5.73 22.76 7.32
N GLU A 67 4.70 23.46 6.86
CA GLU A 67 4.10 24.62 7.56
C GLU A 67 2.91 24.23 8.42
N ILE A 68 2.26 23.10 8.10
CA ILE A 68 1.16 22.58 8.90
C ILE A 68 1.70 22.04 10.22
N GLN A 69 1.14 22.52 11.32
CA GLN A 69 1.29 21.89 12.62
C GLN A 69 0.41 20.65 12.66
N ILE A 70 1.03 19.49 12.47
CA ILE A 70 0.38 18.20 12.60
C ILE A 70 0.34 17.84 14.08
N PRO A 71 -0.84 17.55 14.66
CA PRO A 71 -0.94 17.10 16.04
C PRO A 71 -0.20 15.77 16.26
N MET A 72 0.66 15.75 17.28
CA MET A 72 1.50 14.60 17.66
C MET A 72 1.17 14.19 19.10
N VAL A 73 1.41 12.94 19.45
CA VAL A 73 1.16 12.40 20.79
C VAL A 73 2.39 11.67 21.29
N ASP A 74 2.70 11.83 22.58
CA ASP A 74 3.70 11.02 23.24
C ASP A 74 3.25 9.56 23.40
N ALA A 75 4.20 8.64 23.53
CA ALA A 75 3.88 7.25 23.84
C ALA A 75 3.27 7.13 25.25
N THR A 76 2.35 6.18 25.43
CA THR A 76 1.65 5.94 26.71
C THR A 76 2.00 4.56 27.26
N PRO A 77 3.13 4.41 27.99
CA PRO A 77 3.67 3.10 28.33
C PRO A 77 2.95 2.40 29.48
N SER A 78 2.13 3.13 30.25
CA SER A 78 1.39 2.60 31.40
C SER A 78 0.07 3.34 31.59
N VAL A 79 -0.86 2.71 32.33
CA VAL A 79 -2.12 3.34 32.74
C VAL A 79 -1.84 4.27 33.92
N THR A 80 -1.97 5.57 33.71
CA THR A 80 -1.73 6.60 34.75
C THR A 80 -3.02 7.13 35.39
N ASP A 81 -4.13 7.13 34.65
CA ASP A 81 -5.48 7.49 35.14
C ASP A 81 -6.50 6.40 34.75
N PRO A 82 -7.00 5.61 35.72
CA PRO A 82 -8.00 4.57 35.44
C PRO A 82 -9.28 5.10 34.76
N LYS A 83 -9.67 6.36 35.02
CA LYS A 83 -10.89 6.96 34.46
C LYS A 83 -10.75 7.31 32.98
N ASN A 84 -9.52 7.54 32.52
CA ASN A 84 -9.17 7.83 31.12
C ASN A 84 -8.13 6.83 30.62
N SER A 85 -8.36 5.54 30.91
CA SER A 85 -7.43 4.48 30.51
C SER A 85 -7.30 4.45 28.99
N PRO A 86 -6.09 4.43 28.43
CA PRO A 86 -5.91 4.26 27.00
C PRO A 86 -6.42 2.87 26.59
N VAL A 87 -6.88 2.71 25.35
CA VAL A 87 -7.35 1.38 24.87
C VAL A 87 -6.19 0.41 24.60
N ALA A 88 -4.99 0.95 24.42
CA ALA A 88 -3.73 0.21 24.24
C ALA A 88 -2.58 1.01 24.88
N LEU A 89 -1.50 0.32 25.24
CA LEU A 89 -0.27 0.95 25.69
C LEU A 89 0.66 1.17 24.49
N SER A 90 1.54 2.15 24.57
CA SER A 90 2.59 2.37 23.55
C SER A 90 3.93 2.79 24.13
N THR A 91 5.02 2.46 23.43
CA THR A 91 6.39 2.88 23.76
C THR A 91 7.21 3.11 22.48
N ASP A 92 8.21 3.99 22.53
CA ASP A 92 9.09 4.28 21.40
C ASP A 92 10.44 3.57 21.55
N ILE A 93 10.86 2.86 20.51
CA ILE A 93 12.15 2.17 20.45
C ILE A 93 12.99 2.77 19.33
N GLN A 94 14.14 3.33 19.70
CA GLN A 94 15.13 3.82 18.74
C GLN A 94 15.81 2.65 18.05
N LEU A 95 15.82 2.65 16.71
CA LEU A 95 16.45 1.56 15.93
C LEU A 95 17.98 1.69 15.89
N SER A 96 18.50 2.90 16.06
CA SER A 96 19.93 3.16 16.15
C SER A 96 20.20 4.44 16.95
N PRO A 97 21.15 4.45 17.90
CA PRO A 97 21.53 5.65 18.65
C PRO A 97 22.05 6.80 17.79
N LYS A 98 22.44 6.52 16.53
CA LYS A 98 23.01 7.49 15.59
C LYS A 98 21.99 8.05 14.59
N SER A 99 20.75 7.58 14.63
CA SER A 99 19.69 8.00 13.71
C SER A 99 18.47 8.46 14.48
N LYS A 100 17.60 9.25 13.84
CA LYS A 100 16.27 9.58 14.39
C LYS A 100 15.22 8.49 14.09
N ALA A 101 15.62 7.37 13.48
CA ALA A 101 14.70 6.31 13.09
C ALA A 101 14.25 5.54 14.35
N TYR A 102 12.94 5.47 14.54
CA TYR A 102 12.32 4.76 15.65
C TYR A 102 11.13 3.95 15.17
N VAL A 103 10.70 3.01 16.02
CA VAL A 103 9.40 2.37 15.90
C VAL A 103 8.60 2.66 17.17
N ARG A 104 7.30 2.86 17.02
CA ARG A 104 6.38 2.89 18.15
C ARG A 104 5.69 1.55 18.28
N LEU A 105 5.90 0.90 19.41
CA LEU A 105 5.26 -0.36 19.76
C LEU A 105 3.90 -0.09 20.40
N TYR A 106 2.93 -0.96 20.13
CA TYR A 106 1.63 -0.95 20.77
C TYR A 106 1.24 -2.36 21.22
N ILE A 107 0.66 -2.47 22.40
CA ILE A 107 0.06 -3.69 22.94
C ILE A 107 -1.29 -3.39 23.59
N PRO A 108 -2.25 -4.33 23.62
CA PRO A 108 -3.46 -4.15 24.43
C PRO A 108 -3.10 -3.94 25.91
N VAL A 109 -3.91 -3.17 26.65
CA VAL A 109 -3.66 -2.88 28.08
C VAL A 109 -3.57 -4.16 28.92
N ASN A 110 -4.41 -5.14 28.59
CA ASN A 110 -4.43 -6.45 29.24
C ASN A 110 -4.10 -7.51 28.19
N PRO A 111 -2.81 -7.69 27.81
CA PRO A 111 -2.45 -8.69 26.83
C PRO A 111 -2.70 -10.09 27.39
N PRO A 112 -3.13 -11.07 26.57
CA PRO A 112 -3.30 -12.45 27.03
C PRO A 112 -2.00 -13.03 27.56
N THR A 113 -2.05 -13.73 28.69
CA THR A 113 -0.87 -14.35 29.32
C THR A 113 -0.46 -15.66 28.65
N ASP A 114 -1.43 -16.41 28.15
CA ASP A 114 -1.24 -17.81 27.73
C ASP A 114 -1.19 -17.95 26.20
N THR A 115 -1.28 -16.86 25.44
CA THR A 115 -1.33 -16.89 23.98
C THR A 115 -0.61 -15.69 23.39
N LYS A 116 0.36 -15.96 22.52
CA LYS A 116 1.05 -14.91 21.75
C LYS A 116 0.12 -14.31 20.70
N LEU A 117 0.23 -12.99 20.52
CA LEU A 117 -0.58 -12.19 19.60
C LEU A 117 0.10 -12.09 18.22
N PRO A 118 -0.66 -12.00 17.11
CA PRO A 118 -0.05 -11.66 15.82
C PRO A 118 0.72 -10.34 15.90
N LEU A 119 1.81 -10.24 15.17
CA LEU A 119 2.61 -9.02 15.06
C LEU A 119 2.28 -8.30 13.76
N ILE A 120 1.99 -7.00 13.84
CA ILE A 120 1.69 -6.16 12.68
C ILE A 120 2.77 -5.11 12.55
N ILE A 121 3.46 -5.06 11.42
CA ILE A 121 4.35 -3.94 11.08
C ILE A 121 3.51 -2.94 10.29
N TYR A 122 3.30 -1.75 10.85
CA TYR A 122 2.43 -0.71 10.29
C TYR A 122 3.24 0.44 9.70
N LEU A 123 2.86 0.86 8.49
CA LEU A 123 3.40 2.03 7.80
C LEU A 123 2.27 3.04 7.59
N HIS A 124 2.44 4.25 8.11
CA HIS A 124 1.42 5.29 8.05
C HIS A 124 1.24 5.88 6.64
N GLY A 125 0.11 6.55 6.41
CA GLY A 125 -0.13 7.35 5.21
C GLY A 125 0.46 8.75 5.30
N GLY A 126 0.26 9.58 4.27
CA GLY A 126 0.82 10.95 4.24
C GLY A 126 1.59 11.27 2.99
N ASP A 127 1.24 10.63 1.88
CA ASP A 127 1.80 10.95 0.56
C ASP A 127 3.34 10.89 0.50
N PHE A 128 3.96 10.10 1.38
CA PHE A 128 5.42 10.02 1.61
C PHE A 128 6.09 11.33 2.09
N VAL A 129 5.35 12.43 2.19
CA VAL A 129 5.89 13.77 2.47
C VAL A 129 5.49 14.24 3.86
N LEU A 130 4.39 13.74 4.43
CA LEU A 130 3.80 14.23 5.68
C LEU A 130 3.60 13.11 6.72
N PHE A 131 3.25 13.55 7.93
CA PHE A 131 2.95 12.74 9.12
C PHE A 131 4.15 11.97 9.70
N SER A 132 3.86 11.21 10.76
CA SER A 132 4.79 10.43 11.54
C SER A 132 4.03 9.31 12.26
N ALA A 133 4.75 8.28 12.73
CA ALA A 133 4.23 7.24 13.61
C ALA A 133 3.57 7.79 14.90
N SER A 134 3.94 9.00 15.33
CA SER A 134 3.36 9.68 16.50
C SER A 134 2.26 10.70 16.19
N THR A 135 1.86 10.87 14.92
CA THR A 135 0.69 11.68 14.56
C THR A 135 -0.58 11.11 15.19
N VAL A 136 -1.42 11.96 15.79
CA VAL A 136 -2.65 11.59 16.52
C VAL A 136 -3.49 10.55 15.77
N ILE A 137 -3.83 10.80 14.51
CA ILE A 137 -4.73 9.92 13.73
C ILE A 137 -4.16 8.52 13.53
N PHE A 138 -2.85 8.39 13.34
CA PHE A 138 -2.19 7.09 13.15
C PHE A 138 -1.88 6.41 14.48
N HIS A 139 -1.64 7.19 15.53
CA HIS A 139 -1.53 6.68 16.88
C HIS A 139 -2.86 6.06 17.34
N GLU A 140 -3.98 6.74 17.12
CA GLU A 140 -5.32 6.22 17.41
C GLU A 140 -5.66 4.98 16.58
N PHE A 141 -5.28 4.97 15.29
CA PHE A 141 -5.43 3.80 14.43
C PHE A 141 -4.67 2.58 14.99
N CYS A 142 -3.41 2.76 15.40
CA CYS A 142 -2.61 1.69 16.00
C CYS A 142 -3.17 1.23 17.36
N ASN A 143 -3.64 2.15 18.20
CA ASN A 143 -4.31 1.82 19.47
C ASN A 143 -5.56 0.96 19.24
N ASN A 144 -6.38 1.32 18.26
CA ASN A 144 -7.58 0.57 17.91
C ASN A 144 -7.26 -0.81 17.35
N ILE A 145 -6.21 -0.93 16.52
CA ILE A 145 -5.73 -2.23 16.07
C ILE A 145 -5.29 -3.07 17.27
N ALA A 146 -4.33 -2.59 18.06
CA ALA A 146 -3.77 -3.34 19.18
C ALA A 146 -4.84 -3.82 20.19
N SER A 147 -5.94 -3.08 20.35
CA SER A 147 -7.03 -3.40 21.27
C SER A 147 -8.16 -4.24 20.67
N GLN A 148 -8.76 -3.81 19.55
CA GLN A 148 -9.95 -4.45 18.96
C GLN A 148 -9.59 -5.69 18.13
N PHE A 149 -8.39 -5.64 17.57
CA PHE A 149 -7.76 -6.69 16.82
C PHE A 149 -6.49 -7.12 17.58
N PRO A 150 -6.61 -7.84 18.73
CA PRO A 150 -5.51 -8.04 19.67
C PRO A 150 -4.21 -8.44 18.99
N ALA A 151 -3.27 -7.51 18.93
CA ALA A 151 -2.04 -7.63 18.16
C ALA A 151 -0.95 -6.81 18.84
N VAL A 152 0.30 -7.23 18.63
CA VAL A 152 1.45 -6.35 18.85
C VAL A 152 1.65 -5.53 17.57
N VAL A 153 1.60 -4.20 17.64
CA VAL A 153 1.80 -3.33 16.48
C VAL A 153 3.16 -2.66 16.57
N VAL A 154 3.93 -2.71 15.49
CA VAL A 154 5.20 -2.02 15.28
C VAL A 154 4.95 -0.93 14.24
N SER A 155 4.62 0.29 14.68
CA SER A 155 4.42 1.45 13.79
C SER A 155 5.77 2.07 13.45
N VAL A 156 6.10 2.14 12.17
CA VAL A 156 7.44 2.53 11.70
C VAL A 156 7.48 4.03 11.36
N GLU A 157 8.43 4.75 11.95
CA GLU A 157 8.81 6.09 11.49
C GLU A 157 9.77 5.96 10.31
N TYR A 158 9.26 6.16 9.09
CA TYR A 158 10.05 6.12 7.87
C TYR A 158 10.45 7.52 7.40
N ARG A 159 11.56 7.61 6.65
CA ARG A 159 12.04 8.88 6.12
C ARG A 159 11.11 9.44 5.05
N LEU A 160 10.89 10.75 5.11
CA LEU A 160 9.99 11.46 4.21
C LEU A 160 10.75 12.03 3.00
N ALA A 161 10.02 12.15 1.90
CA ALA A 161 10.42 12.88 0.70
C ALA A 161 10.10 14.38 0.86
N PRO A 162 10.78 15.27 0.10
CA PRO A 162 11.79 15.01 -0.92
C PRO A 162 13.21 14.82 -0.38
N GLU A 163 13.44 15.01 0.91
CA GLU A 163 14.76 14.85 1.53
C GLU A 163 15.30 13.42 1.35
N ASN A 164 14.40 12.44 1.35
CA ASN A 164 14.68 11.03 1.11
C ASN A 164 13.68 10.45 0.11
N ARG A 165 13.92 10.71 -1.19
CA ARG A 165 13.14 10.12 -2.29
C ARG A 165 13.11 8.59 -2.22
N LEU A 166 12.11 7.97 -2.83
CA LEU A 166 12.05 6.52 -2.99
C LEU A 166 13.32 6.03 -3.71
N PRO A 167 13.92 4.92 -3.27
CA PRO A 167 13.35 3.87 -2.40
C PRO A 167 13.59 4.01 -0.89
N ALA A 168 13.98 5.17 -0.37
CA ALA A 168 14.38 5.31 1.05
C ALA A 168 13.33 4.78 2.06
N ALA A 169 12.05 5.12 1.88
CA ALA A 169 10.99 4.62 2.74
C ALA A 169 10.80 3.09 2.63
N PHE A 170 11.09 2.49 1.48
CA PHE A 170 11.08 1.03 1.30
C PHE A 170 12.25 0.38 2.04
N ASP A 171 13.42 1.03 2.06
CA ASP A 171 14.57 0.58 2.85
C ASP A 171 14.24 0.60 4.35
N ASP A 172 13.57 1.65 4.81
CA ASP A 172 13.19 1.78 6.23
C ASP A 172 12.18 0.71 6.66
N ALA A 173 11.19 0.41 5.81
CA ALA A 173 10.26 -0.69 6.05
C ALA A 173 10.96 -2.06 6.05
N LEU A 174 11.90 -2.30 5.13
CA LEU A 174 12.69 -3.53 5.11
C LEU A 174 13.59 -3.66 6.36
N ASN A 175 14.19 -2.55 6.80
CA ASN A 175 14.97 -2.49 8.03
C ASN A 175 14.11 -2.79 9.26
N ALA A 176 12.86 -2.32 9.31
CA ALA A 176 11.92 -2.67 10.38
C ALA A 176 11.60 -4.17 10.38
N ILE A 177 11.42 -4.81 9.21
CA ILE A 177 11.26 -6.27 9.09
C ILE A 177 12.49 -7.00 9.64
N PHE A 178 13.70 -6.56 9.30
CA PHE A 178 14.93 -7.14 9.84
C PHE A 178 15.11 -6.89 11.34
N TRP A 179 14.67 -5.73 11.84
CA TRP A 179 14.65 -5.46 13.27
C TRP A 179 13.73 -6.44 14.00
N VAL A 180 12.50 -6.67 13.50
CA VAL A 180 11.59 -7.70 14.06
C VAL A 180 12.22 -9.10 14.01
N LYS A 181 12.91 -9.46 12.92
CA LYS A 181 13.67 -10.72 12.84
C LYS A 181 14.74 -10.81 13.94
N ASN A 182 15.51 -9.75 14.16
CA ASN A 182 16.54 -9.71 15.20
C ASN A 182 15.94 -9.84 16.60
N GLN A 183 14.79 -9.22 16.85
CA GLN A 183 14.02 -9.36 18.09
C GLN A 183 13.56 -10.81 18.32
N ALA A 184 13.13 -11.49 17.25
CA ALA A 184 12.76 -12.91 17.31
C ALA A 184 13.97 -13.79 17.68
N LEU A 185 15.15 -13.48 17.13
CA LEU A 185 16.41 -14.17 17.40
C LEU A 185 17.09 -13.75 18.73
N GLY A 186 16.60 -12.71 19.40
CA GLY A 186 17.25 -12.13 20.58
C GLY A 186 18.56 -11.39 20.28
N ILE A 187 18.83 -11.06 19.01
CA ILE A 187 20.05 -10.34 18.60
C ILE A 187 19.92 -8.87 18.98
N GLY A 188 20.89 -8.37 19.77
CA GLY A 188 20.87 -6.99 20.27
C GLY A 188 19.97 -6.77 21.50
N GLY A 189 19.41 -7.85 22.05
CA GLY A 189 18.46 -7.80 23.16
C GLY A 189 17.01 -7.76 22.68
N ARG A 190 16.16 -8.61 23.26
CA ARG A 190 14.72 -8.60 22.98
C ARG A 190 14.05 -7.54 23.85
N ASP A 191 13.24 -6.70 23.21
CA ASP A 191 12.36 -5.77 23.92
C ASP A 191 11.21 -6.53 24.60
N PRO A 192 10.94 -6.31 25.91
CA PRO A 192 9.88 -7.01 26.64
C PRO A 192 8.49 -6.87 26.02
N TRP A 193 8.21 -5.80 25.27
CA TRP A 193 6.93 -5.62 24.59
C TRP A 193 6.71 -6.64 23.47
N LEU A 194 7.80 -7.14 22.88
CA LEU A 194 7.73 -8.19 21.87
C LEU A 194 7.65 -9.59 22.46
N ASP A 195 7.71 -9.75 23.78
CA ASP A 195 7.38 -11.03 24.39
C ASP A 195 5.91 -11.38 24.18
N TYR A 196 5.00 -10.43 23.95
CA TYR A 196 3.61 -10.73 23.63
C TYR A 196 3.40 -11.17 22.17
N ALA A 197 4.41 -11.07 21.31
CA ALA A 197 4.30 -11.31 19.88
C ALA A 197 4.53 -12.77 19.48
N ASP A 198 3.77 -13.22 18.48
CA ASP A 198 3.97 -14.45 17.73
C ASP A 198 4.72 -14.13 16.44
N PHE A 199 6.03 -14.35 16.44
CA PHE A 199 6.90 -14.12 15.29
C PHE A 199 6.59 -15.03 14.08
N SER A 200 5.84 -16.12 14.27
CA SER A 200 5.37 -16.95 13.14
C SER A 200 4.14 -16.35 12.43
N ARG A 201 3.51 -15.33 13.02
CA ARG A 201 2.30 -14.66 12.53
C ARG A 201 2.53 -13.17 12.36
N VAL A 202 3.46 -12.82 11.46
CA VAL A 202 3.76 -11.42 11.10
C VAL A 202 2.89 -10.98 9.93
N PHE A 203 2.36 -9.76 10.01
CA PHE A 203 1.59 -9.12 8.96
C PHE A 203 2.16 -7.74 8.66
N LEU A 204 2.14 -7.35 7.39
CA LEU A 204 2.50 -6.00 6.97
C LEU A 204 1.23 -5.23 6.66
N LEU A 205 1.03 -4.07 7.28
CA LEU A 205 -0.14 -3.23 7.09
C LEU A 205 0.29 -1.82 6.70
N GLY A 206 -0.37 -1.25 5.70
CA GLY A 206 -0.17 0.16 5.39
C GLY A 206 -1.46 0.82 4.93
N SER A 207 -1.49 2.14 5.07
CA SER A 207 -2.59 3.00 4.60
C SER A 207 -2.05 4.03 3.61
N SER A 208 -2.74 4.24 2.49
CA SER A 208 -2.33 5.25 1.48
C SER A 208 -0.88 5.03 1.02
N ALA A 209 0.00 6.03 1.14
CA ALA A 209 1.44 5.91 0.86
C ALA A 209 2.11 4.77 1.64
N GLY A 210 1.70 4.53 2.88
CA GLY A 210 2.19 3.41 3.69
C GLY A 210 1.85 2.04 3.09
N ALA A 211 0.71 1.91 2.42
CA ALA A 211 0.35 0.66 1.73
C ALA A 211 1.21 0.45 0.48
N ASN A 212 1.58 1.51 -0.23
CA ASN A 212 2.56 1.44 -1.32
C ASN A 212 3.93 0.98 -0.77
N ILE A 213 4.39 1.57 0.34
CA ILE A 213 5.63 1.15 1.02
C ILE A 213 5.58 -0.33 1.38
N VAL A 214 4.50 -0.78 1.99
CA VAL A 214 4.31 -2.17 2.40
C VAL A 214 4.33 -3.13 1.22
N TYR A 215 3.66 -2.79 0.12
CA TYR A 215 3.69 -3.62 -1.10
C TYR A 215 5.12 -3.81 -1.61
N HIS A 216 5.89 -2.73 -1.73
CA HIS A 216 7.27 -2.80 -2.22
C HIS A 216 8.23 -3.45 -1.22
N ALA A 217 8.08 -3.17 0.08
CA ALA A 217 8.88 -3.80 1.13
C ALA A 217 8.64 -5.31 1.17
N ALA A 218 7.39 -5.76 1.03
CA ALA A 218 7.05 -7.18 0.98
C ALA A 218 7.71 -7.87 -0.23
N LEU A 219 7.63 -7.26 -1.41
CA LEU A 219 8.29 -7.77 -2.61
C LEU A 219 9.80 -7.92 -2.39
N ARG A 220 10.46 -6.91 -1.83
CA ARG A 220 11.91 -6.95 -1.54
C ARG A 220 12.28 -7.96 -0.46
N ALA A 221 11.43 -8.13 0.56
CA ALA A 221 11.68 -9.05 1.67
C ALA A 221 11.77 -10.51 1.21
N LEU A 222 11.15 -10.85 0.07
CA LEU A 222 11.23 -12.19 -0.54
C LEU A 222 12.65 -12.59 -0.98
N ASP A 223 13.57 -11.64 -1.14
CA ASP A 223 14.95 -11.95 -1.54
C ASP A 223 15.83 -12.37 -0.35
N PHE A 224 15.28 -12.38 0.87
CA PHE A 224 16.01 -12.67 2.10
C PHE A 224 15.40 -13.84 2.87
N ASP A 225 16.25 -14.58 3.58
CA ASP A 225 15.78 -15.52 4.60
C ASP A 225 15.37 -14.74 5.85
N LEU A 226 14.08 -14.77 6.17
CA LEU A 226 13.52 -14.04 7.30
C LEU A 226 13.35 -14.90 8.56
N ARG A 227 13.70 -16.19 8.54
CA ARG A 227 13.49 -17.06 9.71
C ARG A 227 14.16 -16.49 10.97
N PRO A 228 13.50 -16.60 12.15
CA PRO A 228 12.31 -17.40 12.41
C PRO A 228 10.98 -16.69 12.13
N ILE A 229 10.99 -15.43 11.65
CA ILE A 229 9.74 -14.73 11.37
C ILE A 229 9.07 -15.27 10.11
N ARG A 230 7.74 -15.30 10.08
CA ARG A 230 6.97 -15.66 8.88
C ARG A 230 5.89 -14.62 8.60
N ILE A 231 6.01 -13.97 7.44
CA ILE A 231 5.00 -13.02 6.95
C ILE A 231 3.82 -13.82 6.40
N ARG A 232 2.68 -13.80 7.12
CA ARG A 232 1.47 -14.56 6.79
C ARG A 232 0.48 -13.79 5.92
N GLY A 233 0.68 -12.49 5.74
CA GLY A 233 -0.15 -11.70 4.83
C GLY A 233 0.22 -10.22 4.81
N ILE A 234 -0.33 -9.54 3.81
CA ILE A 234 -0.14 -8.11 3.56
C ILE A 234 -1.53 -7.46 3.54
N LEU A 235 -1.68 -6.30 4.16
CA LEU A 235 -2.93 -5.54 4.22
C LEU A 235 -2.70 -4.14 3.64
N LEU A 236 -3.42 -3.83 2.56
CA LEU A 236 -3.30 -2.60 1.81
C LEU A 236 -4.61 -1.80 1.95
N ASN A 237 -4.62 -0.78 2.81
CA ASN A 237 -5.76 0.11 2.94
C ASN A 237 -5.60 1.30 1.97
N GLN A 238 -6.42 1.33 0.91
CA GLN A 238 -6.45 2.40 -0.11
C GLN A 238 -5.06 2.76 -0.65
N PRO A 239 -4.35 1.82 -1.30
CA PRO A 239 -2.94 2.01 -1.59
C PRO A 239 -2.67 3.12 -2.61
N PHE A 240 -1.67 3.95 -2.29
CA PHE A 240 -1.32 5.12 -3.10
C PHE A 240 -0.45 4.74 -4.30
N PHE A 241 -1.11 4.47 -5.44
CA PHE A 241 -0.48 4.19 -6.72
C PHE A 241 -0.91 5.21 -7.78
N GLY A 242 -0.15 5.31 -8.86
CA GLY A 242 -0.39 6.22 -9.96
C GLY A 242 0.04 5.63 -11.30
N GLY A 243 0.23 6.52 -12.27
CA GLY A 243 0.62 6.19 -13.64
C GLY A 243 0.44 7.39 -14.54
N VAL A 244 1.17 7.47 -15.64
CA VAL A 244 1.13 8.64 -16.53
C VAL A 244 -0.27 8.81 -17.13
N VAL A 245 -0.83 7.72 -17.67
CA VAL A 245 -2.19 7.69 -18.23
C VAL A 245 -3.21 7.71 -17.10
N ARG A 246 -4.20 8.61 -17.19
CA ARG A 246 -5.27 8.72 -16.19
C ARG A 246 -6.28 7.60 -16.30
N THR A 247 -6.74 7.15 -15.15
CA THR A 247 -7.86 6.20 -15.01
C THR A 247 -9.20 6.94 -15.02
N PRO A 248 -10.32 6.25 -15.34
CA PRO A 248 -11.66 6.83 -15.22
C PRO A 248 -11.96 7.44 -13.84
N SER A 249 -11.58 6.80 -12.73
CA SER A 249 -11.79 7.34 -11.38
C SER A 249 -11.01 8.63 -11.13
N GLU A 250 -9.74 8.70 -11.55
CA GLU A 250 -8.92 9.91 -11.45
C GLU A 250 -9.53 11.09 -12.24
N LEU A 251 -10.11 10.83 -13.42
CA LEU A 251 -10.77 11.88 -14.22
C LEU A 251 -12.12 12.29 -13.63
N ARG A 252 -12.89 11.33 -13.10
CA ARG A 252 -14.19 11.58 -12.45
C ARG A 252 -14.05 12.39 -11.16
N LEU A 253 -12.94 12.24 -10.46
CA LEU A 253 -12.66 12.85 -9.15
C LEU A 253 -11.45 13.80 -9.21
N ILE A 254 -11.32 14.55 -10.30
CA ILE A 254 -10.13 15.38 -10.56
C ILE A 254 -9.88 16.45 -9.49
N GLU A 255 -10.95 17.03 -8.94
CA GLU A 255 -10.96 18.04 -7.86
C GLU A 255 -11.31 17.43 -6.50
N ASP A 256 -10.98 16.15 -6.25
CA ASP A 256 -11.31 15.48 -4.99
C ASP A 256 -10.78 16.29 -3.78
N PRO A 257 -11.58 16.49 -2.72
CA PRO A 257 -11.18 17.32 -1.59
C PRO A 257 -10.06 16.71 -0.73
N TYR A 258 -9.76 15.41 -0.87
CA TYR A 258 -8.75 14.70 -0.09
C TYR A 258 -7.53 14.35 -0.94
N VAL A 259 -7.74 13.88 -2.17
CA VAL A 259 -6.69 13.41 -3.09
C VAL A 259 -6.83 14.09 -4.46
N PRO A 260 -6.78 15.43 -4.55
CA PRO A 260 -6.95 16.12 -5.82
C PRO A 260 -5.78 15.82 -6.76
N LEU A 261 -6.09 15.60 -8.04
CA LEU A 261 -5.13 14.99 -8.96
C LEU A 261 -3.87 15.84 -9.19
N TYR A 262 -4.04 17.17 -9.20
CA TYR A 262 -2.93 18.11 -9.36
C TYR A 262 -1.96 18.10 -8.16
N VAL A 263 -2.46 17.77 -6.96
CA VAL A 263 -1.63 17.56 -5.77
C VAL A 263 -0.88 16.24 -5.89
N CYS A 264 -1.54 15.16 -6.33
CA CYS A 264 -0.88 13.88 -6.58
C CYS A 264 0.26 13.99 -7.59
N ASP A 265 0.08 14.77 -8.67
CA ASP A 265 1.14 14.99 -9.65
C ASP A 265 2.38 15.62 -9.02
N VAL A 266 2.19 16.68 -8.24
CA VAL A 266 3.29 17.34 -7.51
C VAL A 266 3.94 16.38 -6.51
N LEU A 267 3.16 15.64 -5.73
CA LEU A 267 3.67 14.65 -4.78
C LEU A 267 4.58 13.63 -5.48
N TRP A 268 4.13 13.04 -6.59
CA TRP A 268 4.98 12.08 -7.32
C TRP A 268 6.29 12.70 -7.82
N THR A 269 6.32 14.00 -8.16
CA THR A 269 7.58 14.69 -8.50
C THR A 269 8.51 14.91 -7.30
N LEU A 270 7.98 14.99 -6.08
CA LEU A 270 8.77 15.09 -4.84
C LEU A 270 9.28 13.73 -4.38
N VAL A 271 8.52 12.67 -4.66
CA VAL A 271 8.70 11.34 -4.06
C VAL A 271 9.55 10.40 -4.91
N LEU A 272 9.36 10.40 -6.23
CA LEU A 272 10.07 9.47 -7.12
C LEU A 272 11.56 9.84 -7.26
N PRO A 273 12.42 8.91 -7.72
CA PRO A 273 13.74 9.26 -8.22
C PRO A 273 13.66 10.43 -9.21
N SER A 274 14.62 11.36 -9.18
CA SER A 274 14.53 12.61 -9.96
C SER A 274 14.47 12.41 -11.48
N TYR A 275 14.92 11.25 -11.97
CA TYR A 275 14.87 10.88 -13.39
C TYR A 275 13.57 10.16 -13.80
N ALA A 276 12.70 9.84 -12.84
CA ALA A 276 11.55 8.97 -13.06
C ALA A 276 10.26 9.77 -13.34
N ASN A 277 9.36 9.16 -14.11
CA ASN A 277 7.98 9.63 -14.28
C ASN A 277 7.01 8.70 -13.53
N ARG A 278 5.71 8.98 -13.62
CA ARG A 278 4.67 8.23 -12.89
C ARG A 278 4.47 6.79 -13.36
N ASP A 279 5.08 6.34 -14.47
CA ASP A 279 5.09 4.92 -14.86
C ASP A 279 6.28 4.14 -14.30
N HIS A 280 7.12 4.77 -13.47
CA HIS A 280 8.12 4.06 -12.69
C HIS A 280 7.45 3.03 -11.76
N GLU A 281 8.08 1.86 -11.58
CA GLU A 281 7.50 0.73 -10.83
C GLU A 281 7.09 1.05 -9.39
N PHE A 282 7.70 2.09 -8.79
CA PHE A 282 7.35 2.61 -7.46
C PHE A 282 5.99 3.31 -7.41
N CYS A 283 5.57 3.93 -8.51
CA CYS A 283 4.29 4.62 -8.66
C CYS A 283 3.25 3.72 -9.32
N ASN A 284 3.63 3.02 -10.39
CA ASN A 284 2.75 2.19 -11.20
C ASN A 284 3.17 0.71 -11.11
N PRO A 285 2.54 -0.12 -10.25
CA PRO A 285 2.97 -1.49 -10.04
C PRO A 285 2.64 -2.42 -11.21
N ILE A 286 1.86 -1.95 -12.19
CA ILE A 286 1.46 -2.71 -13.39
C ILE A 286 2.24 -2.33 -14.64
N SER A 287 3.12 -1.32 -14.60
CA SER A 287 3.90 -0.87 -15.77
C SER A 287 5.03 -1.83 -16.17
N GLY A 288 5.19 -2.93 -15.45
CA GLY A 288 6.39 -3.76 -15.53
C GLY A 288 7.48 -3.25 -14.58
N GLY A 289 8.67 -3.84 -14.67
CA GLY A 289 9.81 -3.43 -13.84
C GLY A 289 10.47 -4.58 -13.12
N SER A 290 11.47 -4.23 -12.31
CA SER A 290 12.33 -5.20 -11.64
C SER A 290 11.59 -6.03 -10.60
N TYR A 291 10.45 -5.56 -10.09
CA TYR A 291 9.70 -6.24 -9.03
C TYR A 291 8.64 -7.23 -9.51
N LEU A 292 8.24 -7.17 -10.79
CA LEU A 292 7.12 -7.97 -11.31
C LEU A 292 7.31 -9.48 -11.13
N GLY A 293 8.54 -9.97 -11.30
CA GLY A 293 8.87 -11.40 -11.12
C GLY A 293 8.72 -11.91 -9.67
N ARG A 294 8.60 -11.02 -8.69
CA ARG A 294 8.42 -11.36 -7.27
C ARG A 294 6.95 -11.47 -6.87
N VAL A 295 6.03 -10.88 -7.64
CA VAL A 295 4.60 -10.84 -7.34
C VAL A 295 3.99 -12.23 -7.06
N PRO A 296 4.26 -13.29 -7.85
CA PRO A 296 3.67 -14.62 -7.59
C PRO A 296 4.07 -15.25 -6.25
N ARG A 297 5.12 -14.75 -5.61
CA ARG A 297 5.67 -15.26 -4.35
C ARG A 297 5.12 -14.51 -3.13
N LEU A 298 4.30 -13.48 -3.33
CA LEU A 298 3.68 -12.75 -2.22
C LEU A 298 2.74 -13.69 -1.43
N PRO A 299 2.66 -13.52 -0.09
CA PRO A 299 1.62 -14.17 0.69
C PRO A 299 0.25 -13.60 0.30
N ARG A 300 -0.81 -14.11 0.92
CA ARG A 300 -2.17 -13.55 0.76
C ARG A 300 -2.21 -12.04 1.03
N VAL A 301 -3.03 -11.35 0.28
CA VAL A 301 -3.15 -9.88 0.31
C VAL A 301 -4.59 -9.46 0.59
N PHE A 302 -4.80 -8.68 1.63
CA PHE A 302 -6.03 -7.91 1.82
C PHE A 302 -5.88 -6.57 1.12
N VAL A 303 -6.89 -6.16 0.37
CA VAL A 303 -6.92 -4.84 -0.26
C VAL A 303 -8.27 -4.19 0.02
N LYS A 304 -8.28 -2.97 0.56
CA LYS A 304 -9.48 -2.14 0.68
C LYS A 304 -9.44 -1.00 -0.35
N ALA A 305 -10.57 -0.75 -0.99
CA ALA A 305 -10.79 0.42 -1.82
C ALA A 305 -12.21 0.97 -1.65
N ASP A 306 -12.39 2.26 -1.88
CA ASP A 306 -13.68 2.95 -1.79
C ASP A 306 -13.94 3.66 -3.13
N GLU A 307 -15.14 3.55 -3.68
CA GLU A 307 -15.51 4.10 -4.99
C GLU A 307 -15.30 5.62 -5.11
N GLY A 308 -15.42 6.35 -4.01
CA GLY A 308 -15.17 7.78 -3.94
C GLY A 308 -13.70 8.18 -3.77
N ASP A 309 -12.76 7.23 -3.84
CA ASP A 309 -11.32 7.50 -3.88
C ASP A 309 -10.85 7.62 -5.36
N PRO A 310 -10.16 8.70 -5.77
CA PRO A 310 -9.57 8.82 -7.10
C PRO A 310 -8.68 7.64 -7.50
N LEU A 311 -8.07 6.95 -6.53
CA LEU A 311 -7.11 5.86 -6.71
C LEU A 311 -7.77 4.48 -6.80
N VAL A 312 -9.11 4.39 -6.75
CA VAL A 312 -9.85 3.13 -6.74
C VAL A 312 -9.58 2.27 -7.98
N ASP A 313 -9.46 2.87 -9.17
CA ASP A 313 -9.14 2.12 -10.39
C ASP A 313 -7.71 1.59 -10.38
N ARG A 314 -6.75 2.34 -9.84
CA ARG A 314 -5.35 1.89 -9.63
C ARG A 314 -5.32 0.68 -8.68
N THR A 315 -6.09 0.76 -7.60
CA THR A 315 -6.22 -0.33 -6.63
C THR A 315 -6.85 -1.57 -7.27
N THR A 316 -7.89 -1.38 -8.08
CA THR A 316 -8.56 -2.45 -8.82
C THR A 316 -7.59 -3.12 -9.81
N GLN A 317 -6.79 -2.33 -10.52
CA GLN A 317 -5.75 -2.83 -11.43
C GLN A 317 -4.69 -3.66 -10.71
N LEU A 318 -4.26 -3.24 -9.51
CA LEU A 318 -3.36 -4.05 -8.68
C LEU A 318 -4.01 -5.38 -8.27
N VAL A 319 -5.26 -5.37 -7.83
CA VAL A 319 -6.00 -6.58 -7.47
C VAL A 319 -6.06 -7.56 -8.66
N GLN A 320 -6.35 -7.05 -9.85
CA GLN A 320 -6.36 -7.85 -11.07
C GLN A 320 -4.97 -8.43 -11.39
N LEU A 321 -3.89 -7.66 -11.19
CA LEU A 321 -2.52 -8.14 -11.34
C LEU A 321 -2.22 -9.30 -10.38
N LEU A 322 -2.54 -9.13 -9.10
CA LEU A 322 -2.33 -10.13 -8.06
C LEU A 322 -3.10 -11.43 -8.37
N GLN A 323 -4.37 -11.31 -8.75
CA GLN A 323 -5.22 -12.44 -9.14
C GLN A 323 -4.68 -13.14 -10.40
N ARG A 324 -4.20 -12.40 -11.40
CA ARG A 324 -3.56 -12.97 -12.60
C ARG A 324 -2.34 -13.81 -12.27
N TYR A 325 -1.57 -13.41 -11.26
CA TYR A 325 -0.43 -14.18 -10.74
C TYR A 325 -0.82 -15.21 -9.67
N ARG A 326 -2.11 -15.45 -9.45
CA ARG A 326 -2.65 -16.42 -8.49
C ARG A 326 -2.25 -16.15 -7.03
N VAL A 327 -1.94 -14.90 -6.69
CA VAL A 327 -1.80 -14.48 -5.29
C VAL A 327 -3.20 -14.50 -4.66
N PRO A 328 -3.41 -15.11 -3.48
CA PRO A 328 -4.71 -15.06 -2.81
C PRO A 328 -5.04 -13.63 -2.40
N VAL A 329 -6.19 -13.11 -2.84
CA VAL A 329 -6.61 -11.72 -2.56
C VAL A 329 -7.97 -11.66 -1.89
N ASP A 330 -8.03 -11.04 -0.72
CA ASP A 330 -9.26 -10.64 -0.05
C ASP A 330 -9.54 -9.17 -0.40
N TYR A 331 -10.38 -8.91 -1.40
CA TYR A 331 -10.67 -7.57 -1.89
C TYR A 331 -11.97 -7.00 -1.29
N GLN A 332 -11.84 -5.97 -0.45
CA GLN A 332 -12.97 -5.21 0.08
C GLN A 332 -13.16 -3.93 -0.74
N TYR A 333 -14.08 -3.99 -1.70
CA TYR A 333 -14.56 -2.82 -2.43
C TYR A 333 -15.82 -2.25 -1.76
N ASN A 334 -15.79 -0.99 -1.37
CA ASN A 334 -16.95 -0.30 -0.82
C ASN A 334 -17.52 0.68 -1.85
N ARG A 335 -18.85 0.68 -2.03
CA ARG A 335 -19.54 1.72 -2.79
C ARG A 335 -19.56 3.04 -2.01
N GLY A 336 -19.44 4.16 -2.72
CA GLY A 336 -19.26 5.48 -2.12
C GLY A 336 -17.95 5.61 -1.34
N GLY A 337 -18.00 6.29 -0.19
CA GLY A 337 -16.83 6.56 0.64
C GLY A 337 -15.92 7.66 0.07
N PHE A 338 -14.71 7.78 0.63
CA PHE A 338 -13.64 8.67 0.17
C PHE A 338 -12.29 8.20 0.74
N HIS A 339 -11.19 8.78 0.27
CA HIS A 339 -9.85 8.44 0.76
C HIS A 339 -9.69 8.78 2.26
N GLY A 340 -9.29 7.82 3.07
CA GLY A 340 -9.13 7.96 4.53
C GLY A 340 -10.45 8.07 5.30
N ILE A 341 -11.58 7.60 4.75
CA ILE A 341 -12.90 7.70 5.40
C ILE A 341 -12.93 7.17 6.84
N GLU A 342 -12.17 6.11 7.14
CA GLU A 342 -12.04 5.55 8.49
C GLU A 342 -11.47 6.52 9.53
N LEU A 343 -10.76 7.58 9.11
CA LEU A 343 -10.20 8.58 10.03
C LEU A 343 -11.28 9.52 10.58
N GLN A 344 -12.43 9.62 9.90
CA GLN A 344 -13.51 10.55 10.25
C GLN A 344 -14.83 9.84 10.54
N ASN A 345 -15.01 8.61 10.07
CA ASN A 345 -16.24 7.84 10.21
C ASN A 345 -16.00 6.57 11.05
N LYS A 346 -16.55 6.56 12.27
CA LYS A 346 -16.41 5.43 13.21
C LYS A 346 -16.98 4.11 12.67
N THR A 347 -18.06 4.15 11.89
CA THR A 347 -18.67 2.94 11.30
C THR A 347 -17.77 2.37 10.21
N ALA A 348 -17.21 3.23 9.34
CA ALA A 348 -16.23 2.82 8.34
C ALA A 348 -14.96 2.25 9.00
N ALA A 349 -14.46 2.89 10.06
CA ALA A 349 -13.33 2.42 10.84
C ALA A 349 -13.59 1.04 11.45
N GLN A 350 -14.74 0.84 12.09
CA GLN A 350 -15.10 -0.45 12.68
C GLN A 350 -15.21 -1.55 11.62
N SER A 351 -15.77 -1.23 10.45
CA SER A 351 -15.83 -2.16 9.31
C SER A 351 -14.44 -2.60 8.86
N LEU A 352 -13.51 -1.64 8.72
CA LEU A 352 -12.11 -1.92 8.40
C LEU A 352 -11.43 -2.78 9.48
N TYR A 353 -11.58 -2.43 10.76
CA TYR A 353 -11.00 -3.21 11.86
C TYR A 353 -11.52 -4.66 11.87
N ASN A 354 -12.81 -4.86 11.65
CA ASN A 354 -13.41 -6.20 11.57
C ASN A 354 -12.86 -6.99 10.38
N ALA A 355 -12.73 -6.37 9.21
CA ALA A 355 -12.19 -7.01 8.01
C ALA A 355 -10.72 -7.41 8.21
N MET A 356 -9.88 -6.50 8.73
CA MET A 356 -8.47 -6.79 9.04
C MET A 356 -8.32 -7.89 10.10
N LYS A 357 -9.15 -7.87 11.15
CA LYS A 357 -9.17 -8.91 12.18
C LYS A 357 -9.52 -10.27 11.58
N ASN A 358 -10.56 -10.34 10.76
CA ASN A 358 -10.95 -11.58 10.08
C ASN A 358 -9.83 -12.07 9.16
N PHE A 359 -9.18 -11.17 8.44
CA PHE A 359 -8.02 -11.50 7.63
C PHE A 359 -6.92 -12.13 8.51
N VAL A 360 -6.45 -11.45 9.55
CA VAL A 360 -5.30 -11.94 10.34
C VAL A 360 -5.60 -13.20 11.17
N TYR A 361 -6.83 -13.39 11.63
CA TYR A 361 -7.16 -14.56 12.43
C TYR A 361 -7.59 -15.79 11.61
N SER A 362 -7.96 -15.63 10.33
CA SER A 362 -8.25 -16.76 9.44
C SER A 362 -7.02 -17.57 9.03
N THR A 363 -5.80 -17.04 9.15
CA THR A 363 -4.55 -17.79 8.88
C THR A 363 -4.26 -18.94 9.86
N ARG A 364 -5.10 -19.15 10.88
CA ARG A 364 -4.90 -20.22 11.87
C ARG A 364 -5.21 -21.62 11.33
N VAL A 365 -5.85 -21.76 10.17
CA VAL A 365 -6.52 -23.02 9.79
C VAL A 365 -5.81 -23.83 8.70
N THR A 366 -4.94 -23.25 7.86
CA THR A 366 -4.48 -23.95 6.63
C THR A 366 -2.97 -24.17 6.49
N ASP A 367 -2.13 -23.51 7.28
CA ASP A 367 -0.67 -23.51 7.03
C ASP A 367 0.11 -24.57 7.81
N ASP A 368 -0.51 -25.28 8.76
CA ASP A 368 0.17 -26.34 9.52
C ASP A 368 0.26 -27.66 8.73
N GLU A 369 -0.48 -27.80 7.63
CA GLU A 369 -0.45 -29.01 6.79
C GLU A 369 0.68 -29.04 5.74
N ASP A 370 1.32 -27.91 5.43
CA ASP A 370 2.38 -27.85 4.40
C ASP A 370 3.80 -28.19 4.91
N SER A 371 3.93 -28.74 6.12
CA SER A 371 5.22 -29.22 6.65
C SER A 371 5.61 -30.64 6.22
N HIS A 372 4.81 -31.30 5.35
CA HIS A 372 5.06 -32.67 4.90
C HIS A 372 5.22 -32.89 3.39
N ALA A 373 5.49 -31.85 2.59
CA ALA A 373 5.88 -32.05 1.18
C ALA A 373 7.35 -31.70 0.97
N SER A 374 8.21 -32.67 1.27
CA SER A 374 9.58 -32.72 0.76
C SER A 374 9.53 -33.14 -0.70
N TYR A 375 10.11 -32.36 -1.61
CA TYR A 375 10.76 -32.83 -2.84
C TYR A 375 11.84 -31.84 -3.28
#